data_AF-A0A8T7L4T2-F1
#
_entry.id   AF-A0A8T7L4T2-F1
#
_cell.length_a   1.000
_cell.length_b   1.000
_cell.length_c   1.000
_cell.angle_alpha   90.00
_cell.angle_beta   90.00
_cell.angle_gamma   90.00
#
_symmetry.space_group_name_H-M   'P 1'
#
loop_
_entity.id
_entity.type
_entity.pdbx_description
1 polymer ?
#
loop_
_entity_poly.entity_id
_entity_poly.type
_entity_poly.pdbx_seq_one_letter_code
_entity_poly.pdbx_strand_id
1 'polypeptide(L)'
;MRRLLAFWLIVLAGGLSVVRGQAEPNLRLIVERDRALTIYVAAGQPVNLTGLTLRYLDSFRTVQTVAVTDGFDVLRLTGGLASPGACFIYQQTGTDPVLPGICSQPLMVYKRQITQADVFWYDFTANRQRDILILSNDSFTTICPAGTADCPITYIPPTNTPAPSDTPVP
;
A
#
# COMPACT_ATOMS: atom_id res chain seq x y z
N MET A 1 70.68 -23.67 -14.43
CA MET A 1 70.57 -22.25 -14.07
C MET A 1 69.11 -21.89 -13.84
N ARG A 2 68.88 -20.98 -12.88
CA ARG A 2 67.67 -20.72 -12.08
C ARG A 2 66.36 -20.51 -12.87
N ARG A 3 65.31 -21.23 -12.48
CA ARG A 3 63.90 -20.91 -12.74
C ARG A 3 63.38 -20.04 -11.59
N LEU A 4 62.96 -18.81 -11.87
CA LEU A 4 62.31 -17.89 -10.92
C LEU A 4 60.81 -17.94 -11.16
N LEU A 5 60.08 -18.63 -10.28
CA LEU A 5 58.62 -18.61 -10.21
C LEU A 5 58.20 -17.45 -9.29
N ALA A 6 57.72 -16.36 -9.88
CA ALA A 6 57.10 -15.27 -9.14
C ALA A 6 55.60 -15.60 -8.96
N PHE A 7 55.27 -16.14 -7.79
CA PHE A 7 53.90 -16.35 -7.34
C PHE A 7 53.31 -15.01 -6.90
N TRP A 8 52.43 -14.43 -7.71
CA TRP A 8 51.65 -13.26 -7.34
C TRP A 8 50.53 -13.68 -6.38
N LEU A 9 50.64 -13.26 -5.11
CA LEU A 9 49.56 -13.33 -4.14
C LEU A 9 48.51 -12.27 -4.52
N ILE A 10 47.36 -12.70 -5.06
CA ILE A 10 46.18 -11.84 -5.22
C ILE A 10 45.44 -11.85 -3.88
N VAL A 11 45.62 -10.79 -3.10
CA VAL A 11 44.81 -10.53 -1.91
C VAL A 11 43.42 -10.07 -2.39
N LEU A 12 42.46 -10.99 -2.45
CA LEU A 12 41.05 -10.65 -2.63
C LEU A 12 40.57 -9.93 -1.36
N ALA A 13 40.55 -8.60 -1.39
CA ALA A 13 39.80 -7.79 -0.45
C ALA A 13 38.29 -8.04 -0.68
N GLY A 14 37.75 -9.04 0.01
CA GLY A 14 36.32 -9.32 0.03
C GLY A 14 35.58 -8.18 0.71
N GLY A 15 35.06 -7.24 -0.10
CA GLY A 15 34.14 -6.22 0.38
C GLY A 15 32.87 -6.89 0.90
N LEU A 16 32.66 -6.81 2.21
CA LEU A 16 31.40 -7.16 2.85
C LEU A 16 30.32 -6.24 2.29
N SER A 17 29.56 -6.74 1.31
CA SER A 17 28.36 -6.07 0.84
C SER A 17 27.33 -6.18 1.96
N VAL A 18 27.11 -5.08 2.69
CA VAL A 18 26.00 -4.97 3.63
C VAL A 18 24.72 -5.02 2.79
N VAL A 19 24.08 -6.19 2.76
CA VAL A 19 22.72 -6.33 2.24
C VAL A 19 21.82 -5.55 3.18
N ARG A 20 21.44 -4.33 2.79
CA ARG A 20 20.37 -3.60 3.48
C ARG A 20 19.10 -4.42 3.29
N GLY A 21 18.58 -4.98 4.37
CA GLY A 21 17.29 -5.67 4.36
C GLY A 21 16.23 -4.74 3.80
N GLN A 22 15.65 -5.11 2.66
CA GLN A 22 14.55 -4.39 2.07
C GLN A 22 13.35 -4.56 3.01
N ALA A 23 12.76 -3.45 3.46
CA ALA A 23 11.62 -3.50 4.37
C ALA A 23 10.48 -4.29 3.70
N GLU A 24 9.96 -5.31 4.39
CA GLU A 24 8.88 -6.14 3.86
C GLU A 24 7.61 -5.28 3.61
N PRO A 25 6.91 -5.49 2.49
CA PRO A 25 5.68 -4.77 2.22
C PRO A 25 4.63 -5.17 3.26
N ASN A 26 4.02 -4.17 3.88
CA ASN A 26 3.06 -4.36 4.97
C ASN A 26 1.61 -4.11 4.54
N LEU A 27 1.41 -3.60 3.32
CA LEU A 27 0.11 -3.48 2.66
C LEU A 27 0.20 -4.02 1.23
N ARG A 28 -0.93 -4.42 0.66
CA ARG A 28 -1.07 -4.76 -0.76
C ARG A 28 -2.30 -4.08 -1.33
N LEU A 29 -2.16 -3.50 -2.51
CA LEU A 29 -3.27 -3.00 -3.30
C LEU A 29 -3.56 -3.97 -4.44
N ILE A 30 -4.76 -4.54 -4.45
CA ILE A 30 -5.18 -5.55 -5.43
C ILE A 30 -6.31 -4.96 -6.26
N VAL A 31 -6.16 -4.91 -7.58
CA VAL A 31 -7.13 -4.29 -8.48
C VAL A 31 -7.76 -5.33 -9.40
N GLU A 32 -9.07 -5.52 -9.29
CA GLU A 32 -9.85 -6.37 -10.18
C GLU A 32 -10.58 -5.49 -11.21
N ARG A 33 -9.84 -5.16 -12.28
CA ARG A 33 -10.33 -4.38 -13.44
C ARG A 33 -11.16 -3.16 -13.02
N ASP A 34 -12.46 -3.17 -13.30
CA ASP A 34 -13.46 -2.14 -13.03
C ASP A 34 -14.36 -2.45 -11.82
N ARG A 35 -14.27 -3.67 -11.27
CA ARG A 35 -15.23 -4.18 -10.29
C ARG A 35 -14.84 -3.90 -8.86
N ALA A 36 -13.55 -4.05 -8.54
CA ALA A 36 -13.07 -3.85 -7.17
C ALA A 36 -11.63 -3.37 -7.08
N LEU A 37 -11.37 -2.62 -6.01
CA LEU A 37 -10.05 -2.32 -5.50
C LEU A 37 -10.00 -2.75 -4.03
N THR A 38 -9.03 -3.58 -3.69
CA THR A 38 -8.84 -4.17 -2.37
C THR A 38 -7.54 -3.70 -1.75
N ILE A 39 -7.59 -3.24 -0.51
CA ILE A 39 -6.42 -2.98 0.34
C ILE A 39 -6.34 -4.11 1.34
N TYR A 40 -5.25 -4.89 1.28
CA TYR A 40 -4.97 -5.99 2.20
C TYR A 40 -3.86 -5.62 3.18
N VAL A 41 -4.09 -5.88 4.46
CA VAL A 41 -3.10 -5.66 5.52
C VAL A 41 -2.20 -6.89 5.65
N ALA A 42 -1.05 -6.85 4.97
CA ALA A 42 -0.06 -7.92 4.97
C ALA A 42 0.84 -7.94 6.22
N ALA A 43 0.79 -6.88 7.03
CA ALA A 43 1.56 -6.77 8.26
C ALA A 43 1.20 -7.88 9.27
N GLY A 44 2.19 -8.38 10.00
CA GLY A 44 1.98 -9.29 11.13
C GLY A 44 1.45 -8.63 12.41
N GLN A 45 1.30 -7.29 12.42
CA GLN A 45 0.81 -6.49 13.56
C GLN A 45 -0.18 -5.43 13.06
N PRO A 46 -1.09 -4.91 13.92
CA PRO A 46 -2.01 -3.86 13.53
C PRO A 46 -1.28 -2.63 12.94
N VAL A 47 -1.84 -2.07 11.86
CA VAL A 47 -1.29 -0.91 11.15
C VAL A 47 -2.26 0.24 11.25
N ASN A 48 -1.79 1.42 11.65
CA ASN A 48 -2.60 2.63 11.59
C ASN A 48 -2.58 3.19 10.16
N LEU A 49 -3.71 3.15 9.47
CA LEU A 49 -3.89 3.67 8.11
C LEU A 49 -4.26 5.15 8.07
N THR A 50 -4.17 5.86 9.19
CA THR A 50 -4.37 7.32 9.23
C THR A 50 -3.36 8.01 8.31
N GLY A 51 -3.85 8.87 7.43
CA GLY A 51 -3.02 9.57 6.44
C GLY A 51 -2.63 8.72 5.23
N LEU A 52 -3.05 7.45 5.14
CA LEU A 52 -2.98 6.69 3.89
C LEU A 52 -3.99 7.25 2.88
N THR A 53 -3.48 7.83 1.80
CA THR A 53 -4.30 8.39 0.73
C THR A 53 -3.95 7.77 -0.61
N LEU A 54 -4.97 7.61 -1.45
CA LEU A 54 -4.88 7.18 -2.83
C LEU A 54 -5.08 8.40 -3.71
N ARG A 55 -4.11 8.72 -4.56
CA ARG A 55 -4.24 9.80 -5.56
C ARG A 55 -4.25 9.23 -6.96
N TYR A 56 -5.07 9.82 -7.82
CA TYR A 56 -5.17 9.44 -9.22
C TYR A 56 -5.44 10.67 -10.07
N LEU A 57 -5.17 10.56 -11.37
CA LEU A 57 -5.59 11.56 -12.35
C LEU A 57 -6.93 11.14 -12.93
N ASP A 58 -7.91 12.04 -12.90
CA ASP A 58 -9.17 11.83 -13.58
C ASP A 58 -9.04 12.01 -15.11
N SER A 59 -10.15 11.86 -15.84
CA SER A 59 -10.16 12.02 -17.31
C SER A 59 -9.82 13.44 -17.78
N PHE A 60 -9.89 14.45 -16.90
CA PHE A 60 -9.51 15.83 -17.16
C PHE A 60 -8.09 16.16 -16.70
N ARG A 61 -7.31 15.15 -16.28
CA ARG A 61 -5.96 15.29 -15.71
C ARG A 61 -5.93 16.13 -14.43
N THR A 62 -7.04 16.19 -13.71
CA THR A 62 -7.08 16.78 -12.38
C THR A 62 -6.67 15.72 -11.37
N VAL A 63 -5.87 16.11 -10.37
CA VAL A 63 -5.49 15.20 -9.30
C VAL A 63 -6.64 15.09 -8.30
N GLN A 64 -7.11 13.87 -8.13
CA GLN A 64 -8.12 13.51 -7.14
C GLN A 64 -7.45 12.76 -5.99
N THR A 65 -8.04 12.85 -4.80
CA THR A 65 -7.50 12.26 -3.56
C THR A 65 -8.60 11.53 -2.82
N VAL A 66 -8.32 10.31 -2.38
CA VAL A 66 -9.22 9.46 -1.58
C VAL A 66 -8.49 9.05 -0.32
N ALA A 67 -8.95 9.50 0.85
CA ALA A 67 -8.47 9.01 2.13
C ALA A 67 -9.08 7.63 2.41
N VAL A 68 -8.23 6.65 2.73
CA VAL A 68 -8.71 5.27 2.96
C VAL A 68 -9.62 5.18 4.18
N THR A 69 -9.35 5.97 5.22
CA THR A 69 -10.15 6.03 6.45
C THR A 69 -11.57 6.53 6.21
N ASP A 70 -11.77 7.42 5.24
CA ASP A 70 -13.10 7.94 4.88
C ASP A 70 -13.92 6.90 4.10
N GLY A 71 -13.22 5.91 3.54
CA GLY A 71 -13.73 4.75 2.84
C GLY A 71 -14.57 3.81 3.71
N PHE A 72 -14.16 3.61 4.98
CA PHE A 72 -14.63 2.50 5.79
C PHE A 72 -14.91 2.93 7.23
N ASP A 73 -16.16 2.78 7.68
CA ASP A 73 -16.59 3.20 9.02
C ASP A 73 -15.77 2.55 10.13
N VAL A 74 -15.37 1.27 9.97
CA VAL A 74 -14.54 0.58 10.96
C VAL A 74 -13.22 1.31 11.19
N LEU A 75 -12.58 1.84 10.14
CA LEU A 75 -11.33 2.58 10.28
C LEU A 75 -11.57 3.92 10.97
N ARG A 76 -12.66 4.60 10.65
CA ARG A 76 -13.02 5.85 11.33
C ARG A 76 -13.25 5.64 12.83
N LEU A 77 -13.95 4.56 13.19
CA LEU A 77 -14.26 4.22 14.59
C LEU A 77 -13.04 3.75 15.37
N THR A 78 -12.04 3.13 14.72
CA THR A 78 -10.81 2.65 15.36
C THR A 78 -9.64 3.64 15.27
N GLY A 79 -9.87 4.88 14.81
CA GLY A 79 -8.81 5.87 14.64
C GLY A 79 -7.75 5.46 13.61
N GLY A 80 -8.19 4.78 12.55
CA GLY A 80 -7.37 4.28 11.44
C GLY A 80 -6.72 2.92 11.67
N LEU A 81 -6.91 2.30 12.84
CA LEU A 81 -6.26 1.03 13.17
C LEU A 81 -6.88 -0.14 12.39
N ALA A 82 -6.06 -0.81 11.58
CA ALA A 82 -6.42 -1.99 10.80
C ALA A 82 -5.71 -3.23 11.34
N SER A 83 -6.46 -4.33 11.49
CA SER A 83 -5.92 -5.60 11.99
C SER A 83 -5.12 -6.36 10.92
N PRO A 84 -4.13 -7.19 11.31
CA PRO A 84 -3.47 -8.12 10.40
C PRO A 84 -4.47 -8.96 9.61
N GLY A 85 -4.23 -9.09 8.31
CA GLY A 85 -5.07 -9.91 7.42
C GLY A 85 -6.42 -9.29 7.05
N ALA A 86 -6.73 -8.07 7.50
CA ALA A 86 -7.97 -7.40 7.11
C ALA A 86 -7.96 -7.03 5.63
N CYS A 87 -9.13 -7.12 4.98
CA CYS A 87 -9.36 -6.68 3.60
C CYS A 87 -10.38 -5.55 3.56
N PHE A 88 -10.01 -4.42 2.95
CA PHE A 88 -10.86 -3.26 2.72
C PHE A 88 -11.14 -3.13 1.23
N ILE A 89 -12.40 -3.27 0.83
CA ILE A 89 -12.78 -3.44 -0.57
C ILE A 89 -13.69 -2.29 -1.00
N TYR A 90 -13.24 -1.48 -1.95
CA TYR A 90 -14.14 -0.65 -2.75
C TYR A 90 -14.72 -1.53 -3.84
N GLN A 91 -16.05 -1.69 -3.85
CA GLN A 91 -16.75 -2.57 -4.77
C GLN A 91 -17.76 -1.76 -5.59
N GLN A 92 -17.76 -1.93 -6.90
CA GLN A 92 -18.74 -1.30 -7.78
C GLN A 92 -20.13 -1.90 -7.49
N THR A 93 -21.11 -1.02 -7.30
CA THR A 93 -22.51 -1.39 -7.03
C THR A 93 -23.05 -2.27 -8.15
N GLY A 94 -23.73 -3.36 -7.78
CA GLY A 94 -24.33 -4.31 -8.73
C GLY A 94 -23.33 -5.31 -9.33
N THR A 95 -22.07 -5.28 -8.92
CA THR A 95 -21.08 -6.32 -9.26
C THR A 95 -20.87 -7.26 -8.09
N ASP A 96 -20.46 -8.50 -8.37
CA ASP A 96 -20.00 -9.47 -7.37
C ASP A 96 -18.60 -9.98 -7.74
N PRO A 97 -17.55 -9.19 -7.45
CA PRO A 97 -16.17 -9.53 -7.80
C PRO A 97 -15.71 -10.77 -7.01
N VAL A 98 -14.90 -11.61 -7.66
CA VAL A 98 -14.31 -12.77 -6.98
C VAL A 98 -13.27 -12.25 -6.00
N LEU A 99 -13.51 -12.44 -4.70
CA LEU A 99 -12.57 -12.02 -3.68
C LEU A 99 -11.18 -12.61 -3.98
N PRO A 100 -10.10 -11.81 -3.92
CA PRO A 100 -8.74 -12.32 -4.02
C PRO A 100 -8.56 -13.49 -3.05
N GLY A 101 -7.78 -14.53 -3.43
CA GLY A 101 -7.63 -15.72 -2.58
C GLY A 101 -7.12 -15.40 -1.17
N ILE A 102 -6.35 -14.33 -1.00
CA ILE A 102 -5.90 -13.85 0.32
C ILE A 102 -7.04 -13.24 1.15
N CYS A 103 -8.10 -12.80 0.49
CA CYS A 103 -9.32 -12.24 1.04
C CYS A 103 -10.53 -13.21 0.99
N SER A 104 -10.34 -14.47 0.59
CA SER A 104 -11.39 -15.49 0.66
C SER A 104 -11.46 -16.21 2.02
N GLN A 105 -10.38 -16.14 2.81
CA GLN A 105 -10.29 -16.66 4.17
C GLN A 105 -10.21 -15.65 5.35
N PRO A 106 -10.44 -14.32 5.23
CA PRO A 106 -10.37 -13.44 6.39
C PRO A 106 -11.59 -13.56 7.30
N LEU A 107 -11.31 -13.47 8.59
CA LEU A 107 -12.29 -13.12 9.61
C LEU A 107 -12.77 -11.65 9.49
N MET A 108 -12.12 -10.81 8.66
CA MET A 108 -12.36 -9.36 8.61
C MET A 108 -12.31 -8.81 7.17
N VAL A 109 -13.44 -8.89 6.46
CA VAL A 109 -13.66 -8.24 5.17
C VAL A 109 -14.60 -7.06 5.35
N TYR A 110 -14.17 -5.88 4.95
CA TYR A 110 -14.96 -4.64 5.01
C TYR A 110 -15.18 -4.13 3.59
N LYS A 111 -16.44 -3.94 3.21
CA LYS A 111 -16.81 -3.53 1.85
C LYS A 111 -17.43 -2.14 1.87
N ARG A 112 -17.04 -1.29 0.92
CA ARG A 112 -17.71 -0.04 0.57
C ARG A 112 -18.25 -0.17 -0.84
N GLN A 113 -19.57 -0.11 -0.98
CA GLN A 113 -20.19 -0.03 -2.30
C GLN A 113 -19.99 1.39 -2.85
N ILE A 114 -19.58 1.48 -4.11
CA ILE A 114 -19.43 2.74 -4.83
C ILE A 114 -20.16 2.68 -6.16
N THR A 115 -20.63 3.83 -6.67
CA THR A 115 -21.29 3.85 -7.97
C THR A 115 -20.27 3.72 -9.09
N GLN A 116 -20.72 3.41 -10.31
CA GLN A 116 -19.83 3.37 -11.47
C GLN A 116 -19.10 4.70 -11.70
N ALA A 117 -19.75 5.83 -11.41
CA ALA A 117 -19.16 7.16 -11.57
C ALA A 117 -18.01 7.44 -10.58
N ASP A 118 -18.04 6.75 -9.43
CA ASP A 118 -17.05 6.91 -8.36
C ASP A 118 -15.90 5.90 -8.44
N VAL A 119 -15.91 4.98 -9.41
CA VAL A 119 -14.82 4.02 -9.63
C VAL A 119 -13.59 4.79 -10.11
N PHE A 120 -12.66 5.00 -9.19
CA PHE A 120 -11.49 5.84 -9.41
C PHE A 120 -10.23 5.09 -9.87
N TRP A 121 -10.22 3.76 -9.80
CA TRP A 121 -9.09 2.93 -10.25
C TRP A 121 -9.21 2.51 -11.72
N TYR A 122 -10.32 2.86 -12.38
CA TYR A 122 -10.60 2.51 -13.75
C TYR A 122 -11.07 3.73 -14.56
N ASP A 123 -10.70 3.77 -15.83
CA ASP A 123 -11.16 4.75 -16.80
C ASP A 123 -12.10 4.05 -17.78
N PHE A 124 -13.41 4.23 -17.61
CA PHE A 124 -14.41 3.64 -18.50
C PHE A 124 -14.39 4.23 -19.91
N THR A 125 -13.93 5.47 -20.08
CA THR A 125 -13.86 6.12 -21.41
C THR A 125 -12.70 5.56 -22.21
N ALA A 126 -11.53 5.41 -21.57
CA ALA A 126 -10.34 4.84 -22.19
C ALA A 126 -10.24 3.30 -22.06
N ASN A 127 -11.20 2.67 -21.38
CA ASN A 127 -11.28 1.23 -21.10
C ASN A 127 -9.96 0.65 -20.52
N ARG A 128 -9.39 1.34 -19.52
CA ARG A 128 -8.10 0.96 -18.92
C ARG A 128 -8.06 1.25 -17.43
N GLN A 129 -7.23 0.51 -16.70
CA GLN A 129 -6.91 0.84 -15.31
C GLN A 129 -6.12 2.16 -15.23
N ARG A 130 -6.23 2.85 -14.08
CA ARG A 130 -5.47 4.06 -13.79
C ARG A 130 -4.27 3.74 -12.90
N ASP A 131 -3.24 4.57 -13.01
CA ASP A 131 -2.16 4.58 -12.02
C ASP A 131 -2.69 5.15 -10.70
N ILE A 132 -2.29 4.55 -9.59
CA ILE A 132 -2.67 4.98 -8.25
C ILE A 132 -1.41 5.34 -7.47
N LEU A 133 -1.30 6.61 -7.11
CA LEU A 133 -0.25 7.11 -6.24
C LEU A 133 -0.65 6.84 -4.79
N ILE A 134 0.26 6.27 -4.02
CA ILE A 134 0.08 6.00 -2.59
C ILE A 134 0.89 7.01 -1.79
N LEU A 135 0.24 7.69 -0.86
CA LEU A 135 0.87 8.68 0.01
C LEU A 135 0.62 8.33 1.48
N SER A 136 1.58 8.71 2.32
CA SER A 136 1.48 8.70 3.79
C SER A 136 1.65 10.12 4.28
N ASN A 137 0.58 10.72 4.84
CA ASN A 137 0.57 12.12 5.29
C ASN A 137 1.08 13.09 4.21
N ASP A 138 0.47 13.00 3.02
CA ASP A 138 0.82 13.78 1.83
C ASP A 138 2.26 13.59 1.30
N SER A 139 3.06 12.71 1.91
CA SER A 139 4.37 12.32 1.41
C SER A 139 4.24 11.13 0.47
N PHE A 140 4.77 11.28 -0.74
CA PHE A 140 4.81 10.22 -1.74
C PHE A 140 5.50 8.97 -1.19
N THR A 141 4.82 7.82 -1.29
CA THR A 141 5.36 6.52 -0.88
C THR A 141 5.70 5.65 -2.10
N THR A 142 4.71 5.40 -2.96
CA THR A 142 4.89 4.53 -4.14
C THR A 142 3.80 4.79 -5.21
N ILE A 143 3.95 4.19 -6.39
CA ILE A 143 2.94 4.14 -7.45
C ILE A 143 2.56 2.69 -7.68
N CYS A 144 1.26 2.42 -7.71
CA CYS A 144 0.70 1.19 -8.23
C CYS A 144 0.29 1.43 -9.70
N PRO A 145 1.08 0.94 -10.67
CA PRO A 145 0.86 1.24 -12.08
C PRO A 145 -0.36 0.49 -12.63
N ALA A 146 -1.02 1.11 -13.61
CA ALA A 146 -2.12 0.52 -14.34
C ALA A 146 -1.73 -0.85 -14.95
N GLY A 147 -2.68 -1.79 -14.97
CA GLY A 147 -2.46 -3.14 -15.48
C GLY A 147 -1.83 -4.09 -14.45
N THR A 148 -1.34 -3.57 -13.32
CA THR A 148 -0.79 -4.42 -12.24
C THR A 148 -1.91 -4.82 -11.29
N ALA A 149 -2.27 -6.10 -11.32
CA ALA A 149 -3.34 -6.64 -10.48
C ALA A 149 -2.98 -6.63 -8.99
N ASP A 150 -1.70 -6.71 -8.62
CA ASP A 150 -1.23 -6.81 -7.24
C ASP A 150 0.01 -5.94 -7.02
N CYS A 151 -0.13 -4.92 -6.18
CA CYS A 151 0.89 -3.92 -5.91
C CYS A 151 1.28 -3.97 -4.42
N PRO A 152 2.48 -4.48 -4.08
CA PRO A 152 2.99 -4.44 -2.71
C PRO A 152 3.36 -3.00 -2.31
N ILE A 153 3.02 -2.62 -1.08
CA ILE A 153 3.23 -1.29 -0.54
C ILE A 153 4.00 -1.41 0.78
N THR A 154 5.12 -0.70 0.89
CA THR A 154 5.82 -0.45 2.14
C THR A 154 5.32 0.87 2.72
N TYR A 155 4.30 0.80 3.56
CA TYR A 155 3.68 1.96 4.18
C TYR A 155 4.26 2.19 5.58
N ILE A 156 4.76 3.39 5.83
CA ILE A 156 5.21 3.79 7.16
C ILE A 156 4.09 4.65 7.76
N PRO A 157 3.40 4.20 8.81
CA PRO A 157 2.41 5.01 9.49
C PRO A 157 3.05 6.30 10.01
N PRO A 158 2.29 7.40 10.14
CA PRO A 158 2.76 8.52 10.94
C PRO A 158 3.16 7.98 12.31
N THR A 159 4.38 8.31 12.76
CA THR A 159 4.68 8.20 14.18
C THR A 159 3.72 9.17 14.86
N ASN A 160 2.77 8.64 15.62
CA ASN A 160 2.00 9.44 16.56
C ASN A 160 3.02 10.09 17.48
N THR A 161 3.45 11.31 17.15
CA THR A 161 4.26 12.10 18.05
C THR A 161 3.32 12.34 19.22
N PRO A 162 3.58 11.75 20.41
CA PRO A 162 2.69 11.95 21.53
C PRO A 162 2.58 13.47 21.72
N ALA A 163 1.34 13.97 21.76
CA ALA A 163 1.11 15.37 22.11
C ALA A 163 1.91 15.65 23.39
N PRO A 164 2.59 16.80 23.50
CA PRO A 164 3.28 17.14 24.74
C PRO A 164 2.30 16.93 25.88
N SER A 165 2.63 16.00 26.78
CA SER A 165 1.83 15.76 27.96
C SER A 165 1.99 17.01 28.81
N ASP A 166 1.04 17.93 28.69
CA ASP A 166 0.89 19.07 29.59
C ASP A 166 0.63 18.50 30.98
N THR A 167 1.73 18.15 31.64
CA THR A 167 1.73 17.73 33.03
C THR A 167 1.43 19.01 33.80
N PRO A 168 0.30 19.10 34.53
CA PRO A 168 0.03 20.28 35.32
C PRO A 168 1.19 20.47 36.30
N VAL A 169 1.88 21.60 36.21
CA VAL A 169 2.87 21.98 37.21
C VAL A 169 2.09 22.30 38.50
N PRO A 170 2.38 21.63 39.63
CA PRO A 170 1.68 21.83 40.90
C PRO A 170 1.90 23.23 41.49
#